data_AF-A0A914GDD9-F1
#
_entry.id   AF-A0A914GDD9-F1
#
_cell.length_a   1.000
_cell.length_b   1.000
_cell.length_c   1.000
_cell.angle_alpha   90.00
_cell.angle_beta   90.00
_cell.angle_gamma   90.00
#
_symmetry.space_group_name_H-M   'P 1'
#
loop_
_entity.id
_entity.type
_entity.pdbx_description
1 polymer ?
#
loop_
_entity_poly.entity_id
_entity_poly.type
_entity_poly.pdbx_seq_one_letter_code
_entity_poly.pdbx_strand_id
1 'polypeptide(L)'
;MSDLNFNVPALREANLKAKNKNPTFFYVFDYNGDIADTAPKQARGASHGADIINLFGGLYKEIQLNENGRKVQQKFVELIGSFIKNG
;
A
#
# COMPACT_ATOMS: atom_id res chain seq x y z
N MET A 1 1.77 -8.81 -15.90
CA MET A 1 0.56 -7.96 -15.97
C MET A 1 0.59 -6.78 -15.00
N SER A 2 1.14 -6.92 -13.77
CA SER A 2 1.19 -5.80 -12.80
C SER A 2 1.88 -4.55 -13.36
N ASP A 3 3.04 -4.70 -14.02
CA ASP A 3 3.77 -3.55 -14.56
C ASP A 3 2.99 -2.77 -15.62
N LEU A 4 2.35 -3.49 -16.54
CA LEU A 4 1.58 -2.90 -17.62
C LEU A 4 0.33 -2.19 -17.10
N ASN A 5 -0.34 -2.76 -16.10
CA ASN A 5 -1.64 -2.29 -15.65
C ASN A 5 -1.57 -1.28 -14.50
N PHE A 6 -0.50 -1.32 -13.68
CA PHE A 6 -0.40 -0.52 -12.45
C PHE A 6 0.94 0.23 -12.35
N ASN A 7 2.08 -0.46 -12.32
CA ASN A 7 3.34 0.17 -11.93
C ASN A 7 3.84 1.21 -12.95
N VAL A 8 3.89 0.86 -14.24
CA VAL A 8 4.37 1.78 -15.28
C VAL A 8 3.42 2.97 -15.47
N PRO A 9 2.09 2.79 -15.56
CA PRO A 9 1.16 3.91 -15.60
C PRO A 9 1.27 4.83 -14.37
N ALA A 10 1.35 4.28 -13.16
CA ALA A 10 1.41 5.06 -11.93
C ALA A 10 2.72 5.89 -11.84
N LEU A 11 3.86 5.28 -12.18
CA LEU A 11 5.14 5.98 -12.23
C LEU A 11 5.15 7.09 -13.29
N ARG A 12 4.57 6.82 -14.48
CA ARG A 12 4.44 7.82 -15.54
C ARG A 12 3.64 9.03 -15.06
N GLU A 13 2.51 8.81 -14.40
CA GLU A 13 1.68 9.89 -13.86
C GLU A 13 2.41 10.69 -12.77
N ALA A 14 3.08 10.01 -11.85
CA ALA A 14 3.89 10.67 -10.81
C ALA A 14 4.96 11.59 -11.43
N ASN A 15 5.66 11.11 -12.47
CA ASN A 15 6.65 11.90 -13.18
C ASN A 15 6.04 13.10 -13.91
N LEU A 16 4.86 12.95 -14.51
CA LEU A 16 4.15 14.06 -15.17
C LEU A 16 3.76 15.15 -14.15
N LYS A 17 3.22 14.76 -13.00
CA LYS A 17 2.87 15.71 -11.93
C LYS A 17 4.09 16.42 -11.37
N ALA A 18 5.17 15.68 -11.09
CA ALA A 18 6.42 16.25 -10.62
C ALA A 18 7.03 17.24 -11.64
N LYS A 19 7.01 16.91 -12.94
CA LYS A 19 7.47 17.80 -14.02
C LYS A 19 6.69 19.12 -14.08
N ASN A 20 5.40 19.07 -13.74
CA ASN A 20 4.54 20.25 -13.64
C ASN A 20 4.64 20.98 -12.29
N LYS A 21 5.67 20.67 -11.49
CA LYS A 21 5.96 21.29 -10.18
C LYS A 21 4.89 21.04 -9.11
N ASN A 22 4.06 20.02 -9.27
CA ASN A 22 3.15 19.60 -8.21
C ASN A 22 3.92 18.80 -7.15
N PRO A 23 3.75 19.09 -5.84
CA PRO A 23 4.22 18.20 -4.78
C PRO A 23 3.67 16.79 -5.03
N THR A 24 4.58 15.83 -5.25
CA THR A 24 4.22 14.48 -5.68
C THR A 24 5.00 13.47 -4.86
N PHE A 25 4.27 12.53 -4.27
CA PHE A 25 4.81 11.44 -3.48
C PHE A 25 4.38 10.11 -4.10
N PHE A 26 5.25 9.12 -4.07
CA PHE A 26 5.02 7.80 -4.65
C PHE A 26 5.52 6.73 -3.69
N TYR A 27 4.76 5.64 -3.53
CA TYR A 27 5.14 4.51 -2.69
C TYR A 27 4.85 3.19 -3.40
N VAL A 28 5.57 2.14 -2.97
CA VAL A 28 5.28 0.75 -3.31
C VAL A 28 5.05 0.02 -2.00
N PHE A 29 3.91 -0.67 -1.89
CA PHE A 29 3.59 -1.48 -0.73
C PHE A 29 3.94 -2.94 -1.01
N ASP A 30 4.93 -3.47 -0.30
CA ASP A 30 5.42 -4.84 -0.47
C ASP A 30 5.38 -5.60 0.85
N TYR A 31 4.19 -5.63 1.45
CA TYR A 31 3.92 -6.45 2.63
C TYR A 31 2.61 -7.21 2.44
N ASN A 32 2.66 -8.54 2.48
CA ASN A 32 1.45 -9.36 2.33
C ASN A 32 0.89 -9.84 3.68
N GLY A 33 1.71 -9.79 4.74
CA GLY A 33 1.38 -10.29 6.08
C GLY A 33 0.83 -11.72 6.11
N ASP A 34 0.32 -12.12 7.28
CA ASP A 34 -0.45 -13.37 7.43
C ASP A 34 -1.92 -13.20 7.02
N ILE A 35 -2.28 -12.02 6.50
CA ILE A 35 -3.63 -11.65 6.07
C ILE A 35 -3.95 -12.22 4.67
N ALA A 36 -2.95 -12.85 4.05
CA ALA A 36 -2.94 -13.34 2.67
C ALA A 36 -3.80 -14.59 2.42
N ASP A 37 -4.67 -15.00 3.35
CA ASP A 37 -5.54 -16.18 3.16
C ASP A 37 -6.60 -15.97 2.05
N THR A 38 -6.70 -14.75 1.52
CA THR A 38 -7.56 -14.40 0.37
C THR A 38 -6.84 -14.42 -0.98
N ALA A 39 -5.51 -14.43 -1.00
CA ALA A 39 -4.74 -14.49 -2.24
C ALA A 39 -4.64 -15.94 -2.74
N PRO A 40 -4.73 -16.21 -4.06
CA PRO A 40 -4.46 -17.53 -4.59
C PRO A 40 -3.07 -18.00 -4.14
N LYS A 41 -2.91 -19.27 -3.72
CA LYS A 41 -1.64 -19.86 -3.23
C LYS A 41 -0.42 -19.66 -4.14
N GLN A 42 -0.64 -19.25 -5.38
CA GLN A 42 0.33 -19.00 -6.43
C GLN A 42 0.74 -17.52 -6.57
N ALA A 43 0.07 -16.59 -5.87
CA ALA A 43 0.49 -15.20 -5.78
C ALA A 43 1.70 -15.08 -4.83
N ARG A 44 2.80 -14.52 -5.34
CA ARG A 44 4.00 -14.19 -4.56
C ARG A 44 4.08 -12.67 -4.39
N GLY A 45 4.43 -12.22 -3.19
CA GLY A 45 4.50 -10.80 -2.83
C GLY A 45 3.15 -10.22 -2.41
N ALA A 46 3.09 -8.91 -2.22
CA ALA A 46 1.86 -8.20 -1.85
C ALA A 46 0.80 -8.29 -2.95
N SER A 47 -0.41 -8.74 -2.60
CA SER A 47 -1.54 -8.75 -3.53
C SER A 47 -2.13 -7.35 -3.71
N HIS A 48 -2.88 -7.16 -4.80
CA HIS A 48 -3.66 -5.94 -5.00
C HIS A 48 -4.60 -5.68 -3.80
N GLY A 49 -4.53 -4.48 -3.22
CA GLY A 49 -5.32 -4.07 -2.05
C GLY A 49 -4.75 -4.50 -0.69
N ALA A 50 -3.56 -5.10 -0.63
CA ALA A 50 -2.93 -5.49 0.64
C ALA A 50 -2.68 -4.28 1.56
N ASP A 51 -2.39 -3.10 1.00
CA ASP A 51 -2.22 -1.85 1.74
C ASP A 51 -3.52 -1.38 2.40
N ILE A 52 -4.64 -1.46 1.69
CA ILE A 52 -5.98 -1.11 2.19
C ILE A 52 -6.35 -1.98 3.40
N ILE A 53 -6.07 -3.28 3.32
CA ILE A 53 -6.36 -4.22 4.42
C ILE A 53 -5.53 -3.86 5.66
N ASN A 54 -4.27 -3.49 5.49
CA ASN A 54 -3.42 -3.07 6.61
C ASN A 54 -3.87 -1.72 7.21
N LEU A 55 -4.46 -0.82 6.42
CA LEU A 55 -4.90 0.49 6.90
C LEU A 55 -6.30 0.45 7.55
N PHE A 56 -7.24 -0.28 6.95
CA PHE A 56 -8.66 -0.21 7.29
C PHE A 56 -9.30 -1.56 7.64
N GLY A 57 -8.59 -2.67 7.51
CA GLY A 57 -9.24 -3.97 7.54
C GLY A 57 -9.91 -4.32 8.88
N GLY A 58 -9.42 -3.76 9.99
CA GLY A 58 -10.07 -3.84 11.31
C GLY A 58 -11.47 -3.20 11.39
N LEU A 59 -11.85 -2.36 10.42
CA LEU A 59 -13.19 -1.77 10.33
C LEU A 59 -14.24 -2.74 9.77
N TYR A 60 -13.80 -3.74 9.00
CA TYR A 60 -14.69 -4.66 8.28
C TYR A 60 -14.68 -6.08 8.84
N LYS A 61 -13.56 -6.49 9.44
CA LYS A 61 -13.40 -7.80 10.09
C LYS A 61 -12.26 -7.71 11.11
N GLU A 62 -12.33 -8.51 12.18
CA GLU A 62 -11.17 -8.66 13.07
C GLU A 62 -9.99 -9.26 12.30
N ILE A 63 -8.89 -8.51 12.20
CA ILE A 63 -7.66 -8.95 11.54
C ILE A 63 -6.63 -9.27 12.61
N GLN A 64 -6.19 -10.52 12.65
CA GLN A 64 -5.08 -10.92 13.49
C GLN A 64 -3.76 -10.58 12.79
N LEU A 65 -3.12 -9.51 13.24
CA LEU A 65 -1.78 -9.14 12.80
C LEU A 65 -0.74 -9.70 13.76
N ASN A 66 0.26 -10.38 13.19
CA ASN A 66 1.52 -10.67 13.89
C ASN A 66 2.28 -9.37 14.20
N GLU A 67 3.37 -9.45 14.97
CA GLU A 67 4.14 -8.27 15.42
C GLU A 67 4.64 -7.41 14.25
N ASN A 68 5.11 -8.04 13.18
CA ASN A 68 5.58 -7.34 11.98
C ASN A 68 4.42 -6.64 11.25
N GLY A 69 3.25 -7.27 11.18
CA GLY A 69 2.04 -6.69 10.61
C GLY A 69 1.60 -5.44 11.36
N ARG A 70 1.66 -5.46 12.70
CA ARG A 70 1.37 -4.27 13.51
C ARG A 70 2.36 -3.15 13.27
N LYS A 71 3.66 -3.45 13.15
CA LYS A 71 4.70 -2.46 12.83
C LYS A 71 4.49 -1.83 11.45
N VAL A 72 4.14 -2.64 10.45
CA VAL A 72 3.83 -2.15 9.09
C VAL A 72 2.58 -1.27 9.11
N GLN A 73 1.51 -1.72 9.76
CA GLN A 73 0.27 -0.95 9.92
C GLN A 73 0.54 0.40 10.60
N GLN A 74 1.27 0.41 11.73
CA GLN A 74 1.60 1.65 12.45
C GLN A 74 2.37 2.63 11.56
N LYS A 75 3.45 2.16 10.90
CA LYS A 75 4.23 3.00 9.98
C LYS A 75 3.38 3.53 8.82
N PHE A 76 2.47 2.73 8.30
CA PHE A 76 1.63 3.16 7.17
C PHE A 76 0.57 4.18 7.62
N VAL A 77 -0.06 3.99 8.78
CA VAL A 77 -0.95 4.98 9.39
C VAL A 77 -0.21 6.29 9.65
N GLU A 78 1.01 6.23 10.18
CA GLU A 78 1.84 7.42 10.42
C GLU A 78 2.22 8.14 9.12
N LEU A 79 2.55 7.38 8.06
CA LEU A 79 2.86 7.93 6.74
C LEU A 79 1.66 8.70 6.18
N ILE A 80 0.49 8.06 6.16
CA ILE A 80 -0.75 8.69 5.65
C ILE A 80 -1.15 9.88 6.53
N GLY A 81 -1.08 9.74 7.85
CA GLY A 81 -1.37 10.83 8.79
C GLY A 81 -0.42 12.03 8.62
N SER A 82 0.86 11.77 8.36
CA SER A 82 1.86 12.81 8.08
C SER A 82 1.58 13.51 6.75
N PHE A 83 1.20 12.76 5.72
CA PHE A 83 0.81 13.32 4.42
C PHE A 83 -0.45 14.20 4.55
N ILE A 84 -1.46 13.77 5.30
CA ILE A 84 -2.67 14.58 5.53
C ILE A 84 -2.35 15.90 6.26
N LYS A 85 -1.39 15.89 7.19
CA LYS A 85 -1.05 17.07 7.99
C LYS A 85 -0.13 18.06 7.27
N ASN A 86 0.78 17.56 6.44
CA ASN A 86 1.93 18.34 5.94
C ASN A 86 2.14 18.26 4.43
N GLY A 87 1.33 17.46 3.72
CA GLY A 87 1.43 17.23 2.28
C GLY A 87 0.78 18.29 1.43
#